data_AF-M2SH09-F1
#
_entry.id   AF-M2SH09-F1
#
_cell.length_a   1.000
_cell.length_b   1.000
_cell.length_c   1.000
_cell.angle_alpha   90.00
_cell.angle_beta   90.00
_cell.angle_gamma   90.00
#
_symmetry.space_group_name_H-M   'P 1'
#
loop_
_entity.id
_entity.type
_entity.pdbx_description
1 polymer ?
#
loop_
_entity_poly.entity_id
_entity_poly.type
_entity_poly.pdbx_seq_one_letter_code
_entity_poly.pdbx_strand_id
1 'polypeptide(L)'
;MELSAHVPAQIRSRYRYKGCIQVTPGSSFLPGIRSESDTMTVELCAVQCQAFQHFATTNARTCFCGDKVVGTVLEVKHSDCNSPCAGDKTEMCGAFWKFNLYTKVV
;
A
#
# COMPACT_ATOMS: atom_id res chain seq x y z
N MET A 1 -10.47 -3.36 -15.00
CA MET A 1 -11.39 -4.05 -14.08
C MET A 1 -10.77 -5.40 -13.86
N GLU A 2 -10.09 -5.76 -12.77
CA GLU A 2 -10.63 -5.88 -11.41
C GLU A 2 -9.50 -5.96 -10.36
N LEU A 3 -8.91 -4.83 -9.96
CA LEU A 3 -8.14 -4.77 -8.70
C LEU A 3 -8.90 -4.06 -7.58
N SER A 4 -10.04 -3.46 -7.90
CA SER A 4 -10.99 -2.98 -6.88
C SER A 4 -11.52 -4.13 -6.02
N ALA A 5 -11.54 -5.37 -6.54
CA ALA A 5 -11.98 -6.56 -5.81
C ALA A 5 -11.06 -6.95 -4.63
N HIS A 6 -9.76 -6.65 -4.71
CA HIS A 6 -8.77 -6.96 -3.66
C HIS A 6 -8.59 -5.81 -2.65
N VAL A 7 -9.39 -4.74 -2.78
CA VAL A 7 -9.43 -3.67 -1.77
C VAL A 7 -10.50 -4.05 -0.75
N PRO A 8 -10.14 -4.23 0.54
CA PRO A 8 -11.11 -4.63 1.54
C PRO A 8 -12.23 -3.61 1.67
N ALA A 9 -13.47 -4.09 1.69
CA ALA A 9 -14.65 -3.24 1.78
C ALA A 9 -14.59 -2.30 3.01
N GLN A 10 -13.98 -2.76 4.09
CA GLN A 10 -13.86 -2.06 5.37
C GLN A 10 -13.12 -0.72 5.26
N ILE A 11 -12.14 -0.61 4.36
CA ILE A 11 -11.33 0.62 4.25
C ILE A 11 -11.77 1.55 3.12
N ARG A 12 -12.68 1.12 2.23
CA ARG A 12 -13.11 1.91 1.06
C ARG A 12 -13.77 3.24 1.42
N SER A 13 -14.31 3.37 2.62
CA SER A 13 -14.89 4.61 3.13
C SER A 13 -13.85 5.64 3.58
N ARG A 14 -12.60 5.21 3.84
CA ARG A 14 -11.52 6.06 4.34
C ARG A 14 -10.38 6.22 3.33
N TYR A 15 -10.09 5.18 2.56
CA TYR A 15 -9.02 5.17 1.57
C TYR A 15 -9.48 4.54 0.26
N ARG A 16 -8.95 5.06 -0.84
CA ARG A 16 -9.14 4.51 -2.19
C ARG A 16 -7.81 4.06 -2.76
N TYR A 17 -7.79 2.86 -3.33
CA TYR A 17 -6.63 2.37 -4.06
C TYR A 17 -6.32 3.28 -5.25
N LYS A 18 -5.06 3.68 -5.38
CA LYS A 18 -4.58 4.57 -6.43
C LYS A 18 -3.84 3.82 -7.53
N GLY A 19 -3.03 2.83 -7.18
CA GLY A 19 -2.29 2.07 -8.16
C GLY A 19 -1.12 1.30 -7.58
N CYS A 20 -0.40 0.61 -8.47
CA CYS A 20 0.86 -0.04 -8.17
C CYS A 20 2.01 0.92 -8.52
N ILE A 21 2.81 1.27 -7.54
CA ILE A 21 3.88 2.26 -7.64
C ILE A 21 5.22 1.57 -7.47
N GLN A 22 6.09 1.65 -8.47
CA GLN A 22 7.49 1.28 -8.35
C GLN A 22 8.27 2.46 -7.76
N VAL A 23 9.06 2.19 -6.72
CA VAL A 23 9.95 3.17 -6.09
C VAL A 23 11.39 2.83 -6.48
N THR A 24 12.13 3.81 -7.00
CA THR A 24 13.55 3.62 -7.31
C THR A 24 14.34 3.31 -6.03
N PRO A 25 15.20 2.27 -6.01
CA PRO A 25 16.03 1.97 -4.85
C PRO A 25 16.82 3.18 -4.36
N GLY A 26 16.83 3.42 -3.05
CA GLY A 26 17.47 4.58 -2.43
C GLY A 26 16.65 5.88 -2.47
N SER A 27 15.48 5.87 -3.10
CA SER A 27 14.55 7.01 -3.05
C SER A 27 13.67 6.96 -1.79
N SER A 28 13.37 8.13 -1.23
CA SER A 28 12.37 8.25 -0.15
C SER A 28 10.97 8.04 -0.70
N PHE A 29 10.12 7.32 0.04
CA PHE A 29 8.71 7.13 -0.30
C PHE A 29 7.87 7.12 0.98
N LEU A 30 6.78 7.89 1.00
CA LEU A 30 5.89 8.08 2.16
C LEU A 30 6.66 8.25 3.49
N PRO A 31 7.30 9.42 3.73
CA PRO A 31 8.22 9.63 4.84
C PRO A 31 7.51 9.90 6.18
N GLY A 32 6.57 9.03 6.57
CA GLY A 32 5.91 9.05 7.87
C GLY A 32 6.32 7.84 8.70
N ILE A 33 5.41 6.87 8.83
CA ILE A 33 5.65 5.63 9.57
C ILE A 33 5.99 4.50 8.62
N ARG A 34 6.93 3.64 9.02
CA ARG A 34 7.14 2.33 8.43
C ARG A 34 6.96 1.26 9.49
N SER A 35 6.22 0.22 9.18
CA SER A 35 5.99 -0.94 10.05
C SER A 35 6.12 -2.25 9.26
N GLU A 36 6.39 -3.33 9.97
CA GLU A 36 6.39 -4.68 9.41
C GLU A 36 5.61 -5.62 10.34
N SER A 37 4.88 -6.57 9.76
CA SER A 37 4.14 -7.56 10.53
C SER A 37 4.03 -8.88 9.76
N ASP A 38 4.14 -10.00 10.48
CA ASP A 38 3.79 -11.34 9.96
C ASP A 38 2.29 -11.53 9.76
N THR A 39 1.48 -10.66 10.34
CA THR A 39 0.02 -10.63 10.20
C THR A 39 -0.43 -9.43 9.37
N MET A 40 0.44 -8.88 8.52
CA MET A 40 0.09 -7.71 7.71
C MET A 40 -1.11 -7.98 6.80
N THR A 41 -2.10 -7.08 6.85
CA THR A 41 -3.22 -6.97 5.90
C THR A 41 -3.30 -5.53 5.41
N VAL A 42 -4.06 -5.29 4.35
CA VAL A 42 -4.30 -3.94 3.84
C VAL A 42 -5.05 -3.12 4.90
N GLU A 43 -5.99 -3.69 5.65
CA GLU A 43 -6.68 -2.97 6.73
C GLU A 43 -5.79 -2.68 7.92
N LEU A 44 -4.91 -3.61 8.30
CA LEU A 44 -3.96 -3.35 9.38
C LEU A 44 -3.08 -2.13 9.03
N CYS A 45 -2.59 -2.07 7.79
CA CYS A 45 -1.82 -0.92 7.32
C CYS A 45 -2.68 0.36 7.32
N ALA A 46 -3.92 0.30 6.83
CA ALA A 46 -4.82 1.45 6.83
C ALA A 46 -5.11 1.99 8.24
N VAL A 47 -5.29 1.11 9.24
CA VAL A 47 -5.50 1.47 10.65
C VAL A 47 -4.25 2.13 11.22
N GLN A 48 -3.07 1.55 10.98
CA GLN A 48 -1.78 2.12 11.43
C GLN A 48 -1.56 3.52 10.83
N CYS A 49 -1.99 3.72 9.60
CA CYS A 49 -1.80 4.97 8.87
C CYS A 49 -2.98 5.95 8.97
N GLN A 50 -3.98 5.74 9.83
CA GLN A 50 -5.21 6.55 9.86
C GLN A 50 -4.98 8.06 10.02
N ALA A 51 -3.87 8.47 10.63
CA ALA A 51 -3.48 9.87 10.79
C ALA A 51 -2.97 10.51 9.47
N PHE A 52 -2.54 9.72 8.49
CA PHE A 52 -1.85 10.16 7.28
C PHE A 52 -2.76 10.21 6.04
N GLN A 53 -2.42 11.02 5.05
CA GLN A 53 -3.15 11.07 3.77
C GLN A 53 -3.00 9.82 2.91
N HIS A 54 -1.87 9.13 3.04
CA HIS A 54 -1.55 7.96 2.22
C HIS A 54 -1.04 6.82 3.07
N PHE A 55 -1.32 5.61 2.60
CA PHE A 55 -0.59 4.44 3.02
C PHE A 55 -0.23 3.57 1.82
N ALA A 56 0.78 2.72 1.99
CA ALA A 56 1.14 1.73 1.01
C ALA A 56 1.66 0.45 1.64
N THR A 57 1.36 -0.66 0.99
CA THR A 57 1.87 -1.99 1.37
C THR A 57 2.90 -2.47 0.35
N THR A 58 3.98 -3.09 0.82
CA THR A 58 5.01 -3.69 -0.01
C THR A 58 5.54 -4.99 0.59
N ASN A 59 6.06 -5.87 -0.28
CA ASN A 59 6.76 -7.08 0.10
C ASN A 59 6.00 -7.97 1.11
N ALA A 60 4.68 -8.10 0.94
CA ALA A 60 3.75 -8.90 1.76
C ALA A 60 3.56 -8.46 3.23
N ARG A 61 4.58 -7.89 3.86
CA ARG A 61 4.67 -7.65 5.31
C ARG A 61 4.85 -6.19 5.70
N THR A 62 5.26 -5.34 4.77
CA THR A 62 5.71 -3.98 5.09
C THR A 62 4.64 -2.97 4.75
N CYS A 63 4.40 -2.03 5.65
CA CYS A 63 3.48 -0.92 5.51
C CYS A 63 4.23 0.41 5.64
N PHE A 64 3.80 1.39 4.86
CA PHE A 64 4.30 2.75 4.85
C PHE A 64 3.15 3.74 4.95
N CYS A 65 3.31 4.81 5.72
CA CYS A 65 2.37 5.90 5.88
C CYS A 65 3.03 7.22 5.51
N GLY A 66 2.28 8.17 4.95
CA GLY A 66 2.80 9.53 4.75
C GLY A 66 1.75 10.49 4.23
N ASP A 67 1.98 11.79 4.42
CA ASP A 67 1.07 12.83 3.93
C ASP A 67 1.34 13.26 2.49
N LYS A 68 2.51 12.91 1.96
CA LYS A 68 2.92 13.22 0.59
C LYS A 68 3.65 12.03 -0.02
N VAL A 69 3.32 11.74 -1.28
CA VAL A 69 4.17 10.90 -2.13
C VAL A 69 5.37 11.75 -2.56
N VAL A 70 6.57 11.26 -2.29
CA VAL A 70 7.84 11.92 -2.61
C VAL A 70 8.77 10.93 -3.29
N GLY A 71 9.92 11.42 -3.74
CA GLY A 71 10.95 10.60 -4.40
C GLY A 71 10.64 10.30 -5.86
N THR A 72 11.43 9.38 -6.42
CA THR A 72 11.34 8.92 -7.79
C THR A 72 10.43 7.70 -7.83
N VAL A 73 9.21 7.92 -8.29
CA VAL A 73 8.16 6.90 -8.36
C VAL A 73 7.60 6.79 -9.76
N LEU A 74 7.19 5.58 -10.13
CA LEU A 74 6.56 5.29 -11.42
C LEU A 74 5.33 4.42 -11.20
N GLU A 75 4.20 4.78 -11.79
CA GLU A 75 3.05 3.87 -11.85
C GLU A 75 3.34 2.73 -12.83
N VAL A 76 3.18 1.50 -12.37
CA VAL A 76 3.40 0.28 -13.15
C VAL A 76 2.12 -0.55 -13.21
N LYS A 77 2.15 -1.68 -13.93
CA LYS A 77 0.95 -2.52 -14.06
C LYS A 77 0.53 -3.00 -12.68
N HIS A 78 -0.75 -2.98 -12.40
CA HIS A 78 -1.25 -3.49 -11.13
C HIS A 78 -0.85 -4.96 -10.86
N SER A 79 -0.70 -5.77 -11.90
CA SER A 79 -0.22 -7.16 -11.81
C SER A 79 1.21 -7.28 -11.28
N ASP A 80 1.96 -6.17 -11.24
CA ASP A 80 3.31 -6.12 -10.65
C ASP A 80 3.28 -6.02 -9.11
N CYS A 81 2.15 -5.63 -8.51
CA CYS A 81 1.94 -5.55 -7.07
C CYS A 81 1.06 -6.70 -6.56
N ASN A 82 1.50 -7.94 -6.82
CA ASN A 82 0.72 -9.16 -6.66
C ASN A 82 1.23 -10.10 -5.55
N SER A 83 2.07 -9.62 -4.63
CA SER A 83 2.49 -10.42 -3.47
C SER A 83 1.32 -10.52 -2.49
N PRO A 84 0.87 -11.73 -2.12
CA PRO A 84 -0.17 -11.88 -1.11
C PRO A 84 0.25 -11.26 0.22
N CYS A 85 -0.68 -10.64 0.95
CA CYS A 85 -0.39 -10.16 2.28
C CYS A 85 -0.09 -11.33 3.24
N ALA A 86 0.77 -11.10 4.22
CA ALA A 86 1.20 -12.17 5.14
C ALA A 86 0.09 -12.63 6.09
N GLY A 87 -0.77 -11.70 6.53
CA GLY A 87 -1.93 -11.97 7.41
C GLY A 87 -3.18 -12.43 6.66
N ASP A 88 -3.33 -12.06 5.38
CA ASP A 88 -4.45 -12.48 4.54
C ASP A 88 -3.99 -12.69 3.09
N LYS A 89 -3.99 -13.95 2.63
CA LYS A 89 -3.52 -14.32 1.29
C LYS A 89 -4.52 -13.95 0.18
N THR A 90 -5.72 -13.51 0.53
CA THR A 90 -6.72 -13.01 -0.44
C THR A 90 -6.48 -11.55 -0.82
N GLU A 91 -5.59 -10.87 -0.10
CA GLU A 91 -5.22 -9.48 -0.34
C GLU A 91 -3.83 -9.35 -0.95
N MET A 92 -3.58 -8.23 -1.62
CA MET A 92 -2.31 -7.97 -2.31
C MET A 92 -1.54 -6.84 -1.63
N CYS A 93 -0.34 -7.14 -1.14
CA CYS A 93 0.54 -6.25 -0.40
C CYS A 93 1.81 -5.88 -1.18
N GLY A 94 1.66 -5.48 -2.45
CA GLY A 94 2.75 -4.97 -3.28
C GLY A 94 3.69 -6.06 -3.81
N ALA A 95 4.96 -5.74 -3.99
CA ALA A 95 6.08 -6.64 -4.26
C ALA A 95 7.40 -5.93 -3.92
N PHE A 96 8.56 -6.56 -4.08
CA PHE A 96 9.84 -5.90 -3.81
C PHE A 96 10.00 -4.60 -4.63
N TRP A 97 10.19 -3.45 -3.95
CA TRP A 97 10.19 -2.09 -4.52
C TRP A 97 8.91 -1.66 -5.26
N LYS A 98 7.83 -2.42 -5.12
CA LYS A 98 6.52 -2.13 -5.74
C LYS A 98 5.46 -2.05 -4.65
N PHE A 99 4.68 -1.00 -4.69
CA PHE A 99 3.84 -0.57 -3.58
C PHE A 99 2.40 -0.45 -4.04
N ASN A 100 1.48 -1.13 -3.38
CA ASN A 100 0.06 -0.82 -3.54
C ASN A 100 -0.22 0.46 -2.76
N LEU A 101 -0.50 1.56 -3.46
CA LEU A 101 -0.72 2.88 -2.87
C LEU A 101 -2.21 3.14 -2.68
N TYR A 102 -2.57 3.66 -1.51
CA TYR A 102 -3.92 4.04 -1.13
C TYR A 102 -3.91 5.48 -0.58
N THR A 103 -4.94 6.25 -0.91
CA THR A 103 -5.07 7.66 -0.52
C THR A 103 -6.42 7.92 0.12
N LYS A 104 -6.46 8.80 1.12
CA LYS A 104 -7.70 9.20 1.78
C LYS A 104 -8.77 9.61 0.75
N VAL A 105 -9.99 9.11 0.95
CA VAL A 105 -11.18 9.67 0.31
C VAL A 105 -11.61 10.83 1.21
N VAL A 106 -11.30 12.04 0.78
CA VAL A 106 -11.90 13.26 1.34
C VAL A 106 -13.38 13.33 1.03
#